data_AF-A0A2N2FEK6-F1
#
_entry.id   AF-A0A2N2FEK6-F1
#
_cell.length_a   1.000
_cell.length_b   1.000
_cell.length_c   1.000
_cell.angle_alpha   90.00
_cell.angle_beta   90.00
_cell.angle_gamma   90.00
#
_symmetry.space_group_name_H-M   'P 1'
#
loop_
_entity.id
_entity.type
_entity.pdbx_description
1 polymer ?
#
loop_
_entity_poly.entity_id
_entity_poly.type
_entity_poly.pdbx_seq_one_letter_code
_entity_poly.pdbx_strand_id
1 'polypeptide(L)' 'MIREKINSAVTRLHELGGQVSPEHWELIRAATAELKDASDSARHLETAVLVITIPVANINRQ' A
#
# COMPACT_ATOMS: atom_id res chain seq x y z
N MET A 1 8.49 -0.57 -4.56
CA MET A 1 8.17 -1.39 -3.36
C MET A 1 6.72 -1.89 -3.40
N ILE A 2 6.27 -2.76 -2.47
CA ILE A 2 4.95 -3.42 -2.53
C ILE A 2 3.82 -2.40 -2.40
N ARG A 3 3.97 -1.40 -1.52
CA ARG A 3 3.04 -0.28 -1.39
C ARG A 3 2.74 0.43 -2.72
N GLU A 4 3.77 0.67 -3.54
CA GLU A 4 3.61 1.33 -4.84
C GLU A 4 2.79 0.47 -5.81
N LYS A 5 2.97 -0.85 -5.79
CA LYS A 5 2.17 -1.79 -6.60
C LYS A 5 0.70 -1.78 -6.17
N ILE A 6 0.45 -1.74 -4.86
CA ILE A 6 -0.91 -1.66 -4.31
C ILE A 6 -1.58 -0.34 -4.72
N ASN A 7 -0.89 0.79 -4.59
CA ASN A 7 -1.42 2.09 -5.01
C ASN A 7 -1.71 2.14 -6.52
N SER A 8 -0.87 1.53 -7.35
CA SER A 8 -1.12 1.44 -8.79
C SER A 8 -2.37 0.61 -9.11
N ALA A 9 -2.63 -0.48 -8.38
CA ALA A 9 -3.86 -1.25 -8.52
C ALA A 9 -5.10 -0.44 -8.12
N VAL A 10 -5.02 0.32 -7.01
CA VAL A 10 -6.09 1.24 -6.57
C VAL A 10 -6.40 2.29 -7.64
N THR A 11 -5.37 2.92 -8.24
CA THR A 11 -5.58 3.89 -9.32
C THR A 11 -6.30 3.28 -10.51
N ARG A 12 -5.87 2.09 -10.97
CA ARG A 12 -6.53 1.39 -12.09
C ARG A 12 -7.97 1.01 -11.78
N LEU A 13 -8.27 0.62 -10.54
CA LEU A 13 -9.63 0.33 -10.11
C LEU A 13 -10.53 1.57 -10.15
N HIS A 14 -10.02 2.73 -9.75
CA HIS A 14 -10.75 4.00 -9.86
C HIS A 14 -10.98 4.44 -11.31
N GLU A 15 -10.05 4.15 -12.23
CA GLU A 15 -10.21 4.45 -13.67
C GLU A 15 -11.38 3.70 -14.32
N LEU A 16 -11.84 2.59 -13.72
CA LEU A 16 -13.04 1.87 -14.13
C LEU A 16 -14.34 2.57 -13.71
N GLY A 17 -14.25 3.67 -12.95
CA GLY A 17 -15.39 4.47 -12.52
C GLY A 17 -16.21 4.98 -13.71
N GLY A 18 -17.51 4.72 -13.67
CA GLY A 18 -18.44 5.09 -14.75
C GLY A 18 -18.42 4.16 -15.97
N GLN A 19 -17.50 3.19 -16.03
CA GLN A 19 -17.46 2.16 -17.09
C GLN A 19 -18.13 0.84 -16.66
N VAL A 20 -18.45 0.72 -15.38
CA VAL A 20 -19.06 -0.47 -14.78
C VAL A 20 -20.45 -0.16 -14.23
N SER A 21 -21.28 -1.19 -14.07
CA SER A 21 -22.59 -1.05 -13.41
C SER A 21 -22.42 -0.60 -11.95
N PRO A 22 -23.44 0.03 -11.34
CA PRO A 22 -23.37 0.49 -9.95
C PRO A 22 -23.01 -0.62 -8.94
N GLU A 23 -23.51 -1.84 -9.15
CA GLU A 23 -23.22 -2.99 -8.29
C GLU A 23 -21.73 -3.39 -8.34
N HIS A 24 -21.13 -3.40 -9.53
CA HIS A 24 -19.70 -3.63 -9.68
C HIS A 24 -18.87 -2.46 -9.14
N TRP A 25 -19.39 -1.24 -9.22
CA TRP A 25 -18.72 -0.08 -8.65
C TRP A 25 -18.64 -0.17 -7.12
N GLU A 26 -19.69 -0.64 -6.44
CA GLU A 26 -19.64 -0.88 -4.99
C GLU A 26 -18.61 -1.95 -4.61
N LEU A 27 -18.51 -3.03 -5.40
CA LEU A 27 -17.46 -4.05 -5.22
C LEU A 27 -16.06 -3.46 -5.41
N ILE A 28 -15.86 -2.65 -6.44
CA ILE A 28 -14.59 -1.95 -6.70
C ILE A 28 -14.24 -1.00 -5.54
N ARG A 29 -15.24 -0.28 -5.00
CA ARG A 29 -15.06 0.62 -3.86
C ARG A 29 -14.63 -0.13 -2.60
N ALA A 30 -15.27 -1.27 -2.30
CA ALA A 30 -14.89 -2.12 -1.18
C ALA A 30 -13.48 -2.69 -1.34
N ALA A 31 -13.16 -3.24 -2.52
CA ALA A 31 -11.82 -3.75 -2.81
C ALA A 31 -10.73 -2.67 -2.70
N THR A 32 -11.06 -1.45 -3.13
CA THR A 32 -10.14 -0.29 -3.04
C THR A 32 -9.87 0.11 -1.59
N ALA A 33 -10.87 0.03 -0.71
CA ALA A 33 -10.69 0.28 0.72
C ALA A 33 -9.72 -0.73 1.35
N GLU A 34 -9.94 -2.02 1.11
CA GLU A 34 -9.05 -3.09 1.61
C GLU A 34 -7.62 -2.95 1.08
N LEU A 35 -7.46 -2.61 -0.20
CA LEU A 35 -6.14 -2.35 -0.79
C LEU A 35 -5.46 -1.15 -0.14
N LYS A 36 -6.21 -0.11 0.25
CA LYS A 36 -5.64 1.04 0.93
C LYS A 36 -5.12 0.67 2.33
N ASP A 37 -5.86 -0.12 3.08
CA ASP A 37 -5.44 -0.62 4.39
C ASP A 37 -4.19 -1.53 4.28
N ALA A 38 -4.15 -2.36 3.23
CA ALA A 38 -2.96 -3.16 2.91
C ALA A 38 -1.75 -2.28 2.51
N SER A 39 -1.98 -1.18 1.78
CA SER A 39 -0.94 -0.20 1.43
C SER A 39 -0.36 0.46 2.67
N ASP A 40 -1.20 0.83 3.63
CA ASP A 40 -0.76 1.41 4.90
C ASP A 40 0.01 0.41 5.75
N SER A 41 -0.44 -0.85 5.81
CA SER A 41 0.30 -1.93 6.47
C SER A 41 1.66 -2.17 5.82
N ALA A 42 1.71 -2.20 4.49
CA ALA A 42 2.96 -2.31 3.73
C ALA A 42 3.89 -1.13 4.04
N ARG A 43 3.38 0.12 4.08
CA ARG A 43 4.17 1.30 4.47
C ARG A 43 4.84 1.13 5.83
N HIS A 44 4.12 0.64 6.82
CA HIS A 44 4.67 0.40 8.15
C HIS A 44 5.78 -0.65 8.13
N LEU A 45 5.58 -1.77 7.43
CA LEU A 45 6.60 -2.82 7.31
C LEU A 45 7.84 -2.34 6.54
N GLU A 46 7.64 -1.66 5.41
CA GLU A 46 8.71 -1.09 4.59
C GLU A 46 9.55 -0.11 5.41
N THR A 47 8.90 0.72 6.23
CA THR A 47 9.60 1.65 7.15
C THR A 47 10.33 0.92 8.28
N ALA A 48 9.70 -0.11 8.88
CA ALA A 48 10.31 -0.88 9.97
C ALA A 48 11.55 -1.66 9.50
N VAL A 49 11.52 -2.21 8.28
CA VAL A 49 12.67 -2.89 7.66
C VAL A 49 13.83 -1.92 7.44
N LEU A 50 13.57 -0.66 7.06
CA LEU A 50 14.61 0.36 6.94
C LEU A 50 15.29 0.68 8.28
N VAL A 51 14.54 0.68 9.39
CA VAL A 51 15.10 0.92 10.74
C VAL A 51 16.01 -0.23 11.18
N ILE A 52 15.62 -1.48 10.91
CA ILE A 52 16.40 -2.67 11.30
C ILE A 52 17.68 -2.80 10.47
N THR A 53 17.71 -2.24 9.26
CA THR A 53 18.86 -2.31 8.36
C THR A 53 19.89 -1.19 8.57
N ILE A 54 19.69 -0.27 9.52
CA ILE A 54 20.76 0.63 9.97
C ILE A 54 21.82 -0.24 10.66
N PRO A 55 23.07 -0.31 10.15
CA PRO A 55 24.09 -1.12 10.77
C PRO A 55 24.33 -0.61 12.20
N VAL A 56 24.33 -1.53 13.17
CA VAL A 56 24.77 -1.33 14.57
C VAL A 56 26.25 -0.89 14.67
N ALA A 57 26.90 -0.59 13.54
CA ALA A 57 28.28 -0.13 13.45
C ALA A 57 28.54 1.22 14.17
N ASN A 58 27.50 2.00 14.51
CA ASN A 58 27.66 3.29 15.19
C ASN A 58 27.36 3.29 16.69
N ILE A 59 26.94 2.17 17.28
CA ILE A 59 26.56 2.14 18.71
C ILE A 59 27.78 1.87 19.63
N ASN A 60 28.90 1.36 19.09
CA ASN A 60 30.10 1.01 19.87
C ASN A 60 31.24 2.06 19.82
N ARG A 61 30.95 3.34 19.55
CA ARG A 61 31.94 4.43 19.66
C ARG A 61 31.40 5.56 20.55
N GLN A 62 31.20 5.28 21.82
CA GLN A 62 31.26 6.27 22.90
C GLN A 62 31.92 5.63 24.12
#